data_AF-A0A345P4D3-F1
#
_entry.id   AF-A0A345P4D3-F1
#
_cell.length_a   1.000
_cell.length_b   1.000
_cell.length_c   1.000
_cell.angle_alpha   90.00
_cell.angle_beta   90.00
_cell.angle_gamma   90.00
#
_symmetry.space_group_name_H-M   'P 1'
#
loop_
_entity.id
_entity.type
_entity.pdbx_description
1 polymer ?
#
loop_
_entity_poly.entity_id
_entity_poly.type
_entity_poly.pdbx_seq_one_letter_code
_entity_poly.pdbx_strand_id
1 'polypeptide(L)' 'MLKLLIIAGVILYLVRVIWRMMSPALPPEREALELKACAFCNTLVRVDKGVSLREHFFCSRDHANRFFQ' A
#
# COMPACT_ATOMS: atom_id res chain seq x y z
N MET A 1 33.40 -21.28 31.41
CA MET A 1 32.36 -20.24 31.37
C MET A 1 32.57 -19.22 30.25
N LEU A 2 33.70 -18.50 30.17
CA LEU A 2 33.95 -17.49 29.11
C LEU A 2 33.86 -18.03 27.67
N LYS A 3 34.35 -19.24 27.41
CA LYS A 3 34.28 -19.89 26.09
C LYS A 3 32.84 -20.08 25.60
N LEU A 4 31.90 -20.37 26.51
CA LEU A 4 30.48 -20.54 26.17
C LEU A 4 29.83 -19.22 25.78
N LEU A 5 30.20 -18.11 26.44
CA LEU A 5 29.71 -16.77 26.11
C LEU A 5 30.17 -16.32 24.71
N ILE A 6 31.42 -16.62 24.35
CA ILE A 6 31.95 -16.30 23.01
C ILE A 6 31.19 -17.08 21.93
N ILE A 7 30.97 -18.38 22.15
CA ILE A 7 30.21 -19.23 21.20
C ILE A 7 28.78 -18.71 21.05
N ALA A 8 28.10 -18.38 22.16
CA ALA A 8 26.74 -17.83 22.12
C ALA A 8 26.69 -16.51 21.33
N GLY A 9 27.67 -15.61 21.52
CA GLY A 9 27.77 -14.36 20.78
C GLY A 9 27.94 -14.57 19.26
N VAL A 10 28.79 -15.51 18.87
CA VAL A 10 29.01 -15.85 17.45
C VAL A 10 27.75 -16.43 16.81
N ILE A 11 27.04 -17.32 17.50
CA ILE A 11 25.80 -17.91 17.00
C ILE A 11 24.73 -16.83 16.81
N LEU A 12 24.53 -15.95 17.80
CA LEU A 12 23.58 -14.83 17.70
C LEU A 12 23.91 -13.89 16.55
N TYR A 13 25.19 -13.60 16.33
CA TYR A 13 25.64 -12.78 15.21
C TYR A 13 25.28 -13.43 13.87
N LEU A 14 25.59 -14.72 13.69
CA LEU A 14 25.29 -15.46 12.47
C LEU A 14 23.79 -15.50 12.19
N VAL A 15 22.96 -15.79 13.20
CA VAL A 15 21.50 -15.78 13.05
C VAL A 15 20.99 -14.42 12.59
N ARG A 16 21.50 -13.32 13.16
CA ARG A 16 21.09 -11.96 12.78
C ARG A 16 21.50 -11.60 11.37
N VAL A 17 22.68 -12.04 10.93
CA VAL A 17 23.16 -11.84 9.55
C VAL A 17 22.31 -12.63 8.57
N ILE A 18 22.04 -13.91 8.85
CA ILE A 18 21.20 -14.77 8.00
C ILE A 18 19.78 -14.22 7.91
N TRP A 19 19.21 -13.75 9.02
CA TRP A 19 17.87 -13.13 9.04
C TRP A 19 17.77 -11.91 8.14
N ARG A 20 18.80 -11.05 8.14
CA ARG A 20 18.86 -9.88 7.25
C ARG A 20 19.00 -10.26 5.78
N MET A 21 19.69 -11.36 5.47
CA MET A 21 19.77 -11.86 4.09
C MET A 21 18.44 -12.46 3.62
N MET A 22 17.73 -13.19 4.49
CA MET A 22 16.45 -13.85 4.14
C MET A 22 15.24 -12.90 4.10
N SER A 23 15.33 -11.73 4.72
CA SER A 23 14.25 -10.74 4.74
C SER A 23 14.59 -9.62 3.75
N PRO A 24 14.41 -9.80 2.42
CA PRO A 24 14.45 -8.66 1.52
C PRO A 24 13.41 -7.67 2.04
N ALA A 25 13.79 -6.40 2.17
CA ALA A 25 12.87 -5.35 2.54
C ALA A 25 11.62 -5.49 1.67
N LEU A 26 10.46 -5.74 2.30
CA LEU A 26 9.20 -5.73 1.59
C LEU A 26 9.15 -4.41 0.81
N PRO A 27 8.88 -4.45 -0.51
CA PRO A 27 8.70 -3.21 -1.26
C PRO A 27 7.68 -2.36 -0.50
N PRO A 28 7.86 -1.02 -0.44
CA PRO A 28 6.91 -0.15 0.24
C PRO A 28 5.52 -0.52 -0.26
N GLU A 29 4.65 -0.80 0.71
CA GLU A 29 3.27 -1.21 0.53
C GLU A 29 2.72 -0.45 -0.67
N ARG A 30 2.44 -1.19 -1.77
CA ARG A 30 1.88 -0.57 -2.97
C ARG A 30 0.63 0.14 -2.49
N GLU A 31 0.63 1.49 -2.54
CA GLU A 31 -0.52 2.30 -2.15
C GLU A 31 -1.76 1.61 -2.69
N ALA A 32 -2.62 1.16 -1.78
CA ALA A 32 -3.83 0.47 -2.15
C ALA A 32 -4.55 1.40 -3.12
N LEU A 33 -4.61 0.99 -4.38
CA LEU A 33 -5.25 1.78 -5.42
C LEU A 33 -6.75 1.78 -5.10
N GLU A 34 -7.18 2.75 -4.30
CA GLU A 34 -8.57 2.88 -3.93
C GLU A 34 -9.38 3.11 -5.19
N LEU A 35 -10.31 2.20 -5.45
CA LEU A 35 -11.26 2.25 -6.55
C LEU A 35 -12.60 2.69 -5.98
N LYS A 36 -13.22 3.71 -6.57
CA LYS A 36 -14.59 4.14 -6.24
C LYS A 36 -15.48 4.05 -7.47
N ALA A 37 -16.75 3.73 -7.26
CA ALA A 37 -17.74 3.70 -8.33
C ALA A 37 -18.20 5.12 -8.66
N CYS A 38 -18.30 5.44 -9.96
CA CYS A 38 -18.89 6.70 -10.40
C CYS A 38 -20.40 6.72 -10.11
N ALA A 39 -20.90 7.75 -9.44
CA ALA A 39 -22.32 7.90 -9.10
C ALA A 39 -23.26 8.03 -10.32
N PHE A 40 -22.73 8.38 -11.50
CA PHE A 40 -23.51 8.52 -12.74
C PHE A 40 -23.51 7.24 -13.59
N CYS A 41 -22.34 6.70 -13.93
CA CYS A 41 -22.21 5.56 -14.87
C CYS A 41 -21.83 4.23 -14.19
N ASN A 42 -21.68 4.22 -12.86
CA ASN A 42 -21.32 3.07 -12.03
C ASN A 42 -20.00 2.37 -12.38
N THR A 43 -19.16 3.01 -13.21
CA THR A 43 -17.82 2.50 -13.55
C THR A 43 -16.87 2.66 -12.36
N LEU A 44 -16.12 1.60 -12.06
CA LEU A 44 -15.06 1.62 -11.06
C LEU A 44 -13.84 2.37 -11.61
N VAL A 45 -13.45 3.45 -10.95
CA VAL A 45 -12.30 4.27 -11.34
C VAL A 45 -11.44 4.54 -10.12
N ARG A 46 -10.13 4.63 -10.33
CA ARG A 46 -9.21 4.97 -9.25
C ARG A 46 -9.48 6.37 -8.73
N VAL A 47 -9.41 6.56 -7.42
CA VAL A 47 -9.73 7.83 -6.75
C VAL A 47 -8.87 8.99 -7.28
N ASP A 48 -7.62 8.73 -7.65
CA ASP A 48 -6.68 9.73 -8.20
C ASP A 48 -7.05 10.21 -9.62
N LYS A 49 -7.86 9.44 -10.36
CA LYS A 49 -8.28 9.76 -11.73
C LYS A 49 -9.69 10.35 -11.82
N GLY A 50 -10.47 10.30 -10.74
CA GLY A 50 -11.84 10.80 -10.72
C GLY A 50 -11.98 12.19 -10.11
N VAL A 51 -13.23 12.63 -10.00
CA VAL A 51 -13.63 13.91 -9.42
C VAL A 51 -14.61 13.64 -8.29
N SER A 52 -14.32 14.13 -7.09
CA SER A 52 -15.25 14.10 -5.96
C SER A 52 -15.99 15.43 -5.88
N LEU A 53 -17.33 15.41 -5.86
CA LEU A 53 -18.18 16.58 -5.79
C LEU A 53 -19.41 16.31 -4.92
N ARG A 54 -19.65 17.15 -3.90
CA ARG A 54 -20.82 17.06 -2.99
C ARG A 54 -21.07 15.62 -2.50
N GLU A 55 -20.05 14.98 -1.94
CA GLU A 55 -20.08 13.61 -1.39
C GLU A 55 -20.22 12.48 -2.43
N HIS A 56 -20.35 12.80 -3.72
CA HIS A 56 -20.39 11.81 -4.81
C HIS A 56 -19.07 11.76 -5.58
N PHE A 57 -18.66 10.56 -5.99
CA PHE A 57 -17.48 10.35 -6.84
C PHE A 57 -17.89 10.18 -8.30
N PHE A 58 -17.18 10.81 -9.23
CA PHE A 58 -17.43 10.73 -10.67
C PHE A 58 -16.15 10.39 -11.43
N CYS A 59 -16.26 9.66 -12.53
CA CYS A 59 -15.10 9.37 -13.36
C CYS A 59 -14.61 10.60 -14.16
N SER A 60 -15.46 11.61 -14.37
CA SER A 60 -15.14 12.84 -15.10
C SER A 60 -15.99 14.02 -14.62
N ARG A 61 -15.54 15.26 -14.92
CA ARG A 61 -16.35 16.46 -14.68
C ARG A 61 -17.65 16.49 -15.50
N ASP A 62 -17.65 15.91 -16.70
CA ASP A 62 -18.85 15.83 -17.54
C ASP A 62 -19.97 15.04 -16.83
N HIS A 63 -19.62 13.90 -16.23
CA HIS A 63 -20.59 13.09 -15.47
C HIS A 63 -21.07 13.80 -14.20
N ALA A 64 -20.20 14.54 -13.52
CA ALA A 64 -20.61 15.36 -12.38
C ALA A 64 -21.60 16.45 -12.81
N ASN A 65 -21.32 17.16 -13.90
CA ASN A 65 -22.21 18.21 -14.41
C ASN A 65 -23.58 17.66 -14.82
N ARG A 66 -23.63 16.52 -15.52
CA ARG A 66 -24.89 15.89 -15.94
C ARG A 66 -25.73 15.34 -14.79
N PHE A 67 -25.10 15.01 -13.66
CA PHE A 67 -25.81 14.50 -12.49
C PHE A 67 -26.47 15.61 -11.66
N PHE A 68 -25.93 16.83 -11.70
CA PHE A 68 -26.43 17.99 -10.91
C PHE A 68 -27.17 19.05 -11.74
N GLN A 69 -27.20 18.91 -13.07
CA GLN A 69 -28.06 19.70 -13.96
C GLN A 69 -29.47 19.14 -13.97
#